data_AF-A0A821SBK4-F1
#
_entry.id   AF-A0A821SBK4-F1
#
_cell.length_a   1.000
_cell.length_b   1.000
_cell.length_c   1.000
_cell.angle_alpha   90.00
_cell.angle_beta   90.00
_cell.angle_gamma   90.00
#
_symmetry.space_group_name_H-M   'P 1'
#
loop_
_entity.id
_entity.type
_entity.pdbx_description
1 polymer ?
#
loop_
_entity_poly.entity_id
_entity_poly.type
_entity_poly.pdbx_seq_one_letter_code
_entity_poly.pdbx_strand_id
1 'polypeptide(L)'
;MAPKKDKGKEDGKPSGGGGGGFTEVERTFLELQVTDCNRKIARLRTAVDEYEQRNEELQKAYDKLDEDRADIIAYLKKTLNNKNEENNELKEKVKGLEETREIETAQFKETVNDLERNFTIMKDQLTSENKLLAGKLNTLEEFRAIRDDLMRKFDKQEQDFKDQEMKYKRVIYDAEKKFVIGKDKLKKEMEGRLLQLAQDFQDATELRIAASTHRVIRENIAINNELDNILSTQAKIAEQNEKYKENERAARVAKELAEEERDKAINKNVIQVKVIDQLTVAFQELQKEKGLYEKKSFDFEILQEKIQKLTKDNDNLSLQVRILEQNLHSRMSAENKATAEASKVYKECEKLKKILSEAAVAVQAALKLDDWATKDPSREIMDRQMLLARLLDIISQYHDMQRAESMDTLASFGKVYEEGDLGFMPKPAAKKAAIPTVFSAASRESIKAEKRSSEAMSVTSASLSSIKTIPSMKLVPPSTEPVPLVPKDSLPSFVTSSQSSVSESVEAEEVPESEMSIGQKLEQSKIEIQKSILKDLQYSQAAFISQARLSTEKKSVIFEGEEAEGEHKEGDEMEGEHKEGDEMAGEHVEGEHVEGEETSEGDKPDQEGAQDEQAADEQTEKTE
;
A
#
# COMPACT_ATOMS: atom_id res chain seq x y z
N MET A 1 -76.52 57.77 6.70
CA MET A 1 -77.94 58.09 7.00
C MET A 1 -78.07 59.60 7.17
N ALA A 2 -79.20 60.17 6.74
CA ALA A 2 -79.72 61.46 7.22
C ALA A 2 -80.79 61.15 8.32
N PRO A 3 -81.59 62.09 8.90
CA PRO A 3 -81.77 63.50 8.50
C PRO A 3 -82.14 64.52 9.65
N LYS A 4 -82.59 65.73 9.24
CA LYS A 4 -83.45 66.70 9.97
C LYS A 4 -82.76 67.56 11.07
N LYS A 5 -83.13 68.84 11.28
CA LYS A 5 -84.19 69.68 10.66
C LYS A 5 -84.00 71.21 10.82
N ASP A 6 -84.71 71.98 9.96
CA ASP A 6 -85.55 73.20 10.21
C ASP A 6 -85.22 74.18 11.38
N LYS A 7 -85.41 75.52 11.30
CA LYS A 7 -85.88 76.46 10.25
C LYS A 7 -85.77 77.94 10.71
N GLY A 8 -85.95 78.90 9.80
CA GLY A 8 -86.30 80.32 10.08
C GLY A 8 -85.18 81.30 9.73
N LYS A 9 -85.30 82.36 8.90
CA LYS A 9 -86.42 83.28 8.55
C LYS A 9 -86.89 84.14 9.75
N GLU A 10 -87.14 85.45 9.63
CA GLU A 10 -87.33 86.31 8.42
C GLU A 10 -86.85 87.77 8.64
N ASP A 11 -87.04 88.64 7.65
CA ASP A 11 -86.51 90.01 7.52
C ASP A 11 -87.02 91.06 8.53
N GLY A 12 -86.30 92.18 8.64
CA GLY A 12 -86.76 93.34 9.41
C GLY A 12 -85.83 94.57 9.38
N LYS A 13 -85.98 95.44 8.36
CA LYS A 13 -85.34 96.77 8.32
C LYS A 13 -86.33 97.88 7.96
N PRO A 14 -86.63 98.79 8.89
CA PRO A 14 -86.97 100.17 8.53
C PRO A 14 -86.32 101.23 9.42
N SER A 15 -86.40 102.49 8.96
CA SER A 15 -86.36 103.76 9.73
C SER A 15 -85.24 104.00 10.78
N GLY A 16 -84.49 105.08 10.59
CA GLY A 16 -83.74 105.74 11.68
C GLY A 16 -84.57 106.86 12.36
N GLY A 17 -83.94 107.55 13.31
CA GLY A 17 -84.55 108.68 14.03
C GLY A 17 -85.15 108.27 15.38
N GLY A 18 -84.37 108.36 16.45
CA GLY A 18 -84.79 107.93 17.79
C GLY A 18 -83.72 108.20 18.84
N GLY A 19 -83.56 109.47 19.24
CA GLY A 19 -82.67 109.87 20.33
C GLY A 19 -83.22 109.49 21.70
N GLY A 20 -83.30 108.19 22.00
CA GLY A 20 -83.61 107.67 23.33
C GLY A 20 -82.32 107.49 24.13
N GLY A 21 -82.03 108.42 25.04
CA GLY A 21 -80.92 108.22 25.98
C GLY A 21 -81.26 107.10 26.96
N PHE A 22 -80.45 106.03 26.98
CA PHE A 22 -80.48 105.05 28.07
C PHE A 22 -80.52 105.79 29.40
N THR A 23 -81.42 105.38 30.29
CA THR A 23 -81.39 105.87 31.68
C THR A 23 -80.02 105.54 32.28
N GLU A 24 -79.58 106.34 33.25
CA GLU A 24 -78.26 106.17 33.86
C GLU A 24 -78.10 104.78 34.50
N VAL A 25 -79.22 104.19 34.96
CA VAL A 25 -79.33 102.81 35.47
C VAL A 25 -79.13 101.77 34.35
N GLU A 26 -79.77 101.92 33.18
CA GLU A 26 -79.59 100.99 32.06
C GLU A 26 -78.18 101.09 31.47
N ARG A 27 -77.62 102.30 31.39
CA ARG A 27 -76.24 102.52 30.95
C ARG A 27 -75.24 101.83 31.88
N THR A 28 -75.35 102.05 33.19
CA THR A 28 -74.47 101.42 34.18
C THR A 28 -74.67 99.91 34.29
N PHE A 29 -75.88 99.39 34.04
CA PHE A 29 -76.13 97.95 33.92
C PHE A 29 -75.44 97.33 32.70
N LEU A 30 -75.57 97.96 31.52
CA LEU A 30 -74.89 97.50 30.30
C LEU A 30 -73.37 97.64 30.40
N GLU A 31 -72.88 98.70 31.04
CA GLU A 31 -71.45 98.89 31.33
C GLU A 31 -70.91 97.81 32.28
N LEU A 32 -71.64 97.50 33.37
CA LEU A 32 -71.31 96.38 34.25
C LEU A 32 -71.27 95.05 33.48
N GLN A 33 -72.28 94.77 32.65
CA GLN A 33 -72.32 93.58 31.80
C GLN A 33 -71.13 93.52 30.83
N VAL A 34 -70.72 94.65 30.26
CA VAL A 34 -69.50 94.74 29.43
C VAL A 34 -68.24 94.48 30.27
N THR A 35 -68.13 95.00 31.50
CA THR A 35 -66.97 94.70 32.36
C THR A 35 -66.90 93.22 32.76
N ASP A 36 -68.03 92.55 33.01
CA ASP A 36 -68.05 91.12 33.34
C ASP A 36 -67.84 90.22 32.12
N CYS A 37 -68.33 90.62 30.93
CA CYS A 37 -67.94 90.00 29.67
C CYS A 37 -66.43 90.15 29.41
N ASN A 38 -65.85 91.33 29.64
CA ASN A 38 -64.41 91.55 29.50
C ASN A 38 -63.58 90.77 30.54
N ARG A 39 -64.04 90.67 31.79
CA ARG A 39 -63.45 89.78 32.82
C ARG A 39 -63.51 88.31 32.40
N LYS A 40 -64.62 87.87 31.78
CA LYS A 40 -64.77 86.50 31.27
C LYS A 40 -63.85 86.25 30.08
N ILE A 41 -63.71 87.20 29.15
CA ILE A 41 -62.77 87.14 28.02
C ILE A 41 -61.32 87.10 28.53
N ALA A 42 -60.96 87.92 29.53
CA ALA A 42 -59.63 87.90 30.15
C ALA A 42 -59.31 86.53 30.77
N ARG A 43 -60.23 85.96 31.58
CA ARG A 43 -60.07 84.61 32.16
C ARG A 43 -59.96 83.53 31.08
N LEU A 44 -60.72 83.63 29.99
CA LEU A 44 -60.66 82.68 28.88
C LEU A 44 -59.34 82.81 28.10
N ARG A 45 -58.79 84.01 27.93
CA ARG A 45 -57.45 84.22 27.37
C ARG A 45 -56.38 83.59 28.26
N THR A 46 -56.33 83.92 29.55
CA THR A 46 -55.37 83.32 30.48
C THR A 46 -55.47 81.78 30.51
N ALA A 47 -56.68 81.23 30.42
CA ALA A 47 -56.85 79.77 30.31
C ALA A 47 -56.31 79.21 28.97
N VAL A 48 -56.47 79.92 27.84
CA VAL A 48 -55.85 79.54 26.55
C VAL A 48 -54.34 79.67 26.64
N ASP A 49 -53.80 80.77 27.15
CA ASP A 49 -52.36 81.00 27.35
C ASP A 49 -51.75 79.86 28.21
N GLU A 50 -52.44 79.44 29.27
CA GLU A 50 -52.10 78.28 30.10
C GLU A 50 -52.18 76.94 29.36
N TYR A 51 -53.18 76.73 28.48
CA TYR A 51 -53.29 75.50 27.69
C TYR A 51 -52.23 75.44 26.58
N GLU A 52 -51.88 76.56 25.97
CA GLU A 52 -50.79 76.66 24.99
C GLU A 52 -49.44 76.36 25.65
N GLN A 53 -49.17 76.93 26.84
CA GLN A 53 -47.99 76.59 27.65
C GLN A 53 -47.93 75.10 28.01
N ARG A 54 -49.03 74.52 28.53
CA ARG A 54 -49.09 73.08 28.84
C ARG A 54 -48.92 72.21 27.59
N ASN A 55 -49.41 72.64 26.43
CA ASN A 55 -49.27 71.91 25.17
C ASN A 55 -47.82 71.98 24.65
N GLU A 56 -47.14 73.13 24.79
CA GLU A 56 -45.70 73.25 24.53
C GLU A 56 -44.86 72.39 25.50
N GLU A 57 -45.20 72.37 26.80
CA GLU A 57 -44.53 71.53 27.80
C GLU A 57 -44.69 70.04 27.50
N LEU A 58 -45.91 69.63 27.12
CA LEU A 58 -46.20 68.26 26.67
C LEU A 58 -45.43 67.91 25.40
N GLN A 59 -45.40 68.79 24.38
CA GLN A 59 -44.62 68.54 23.16
C GLN A 59 -43.13 68.36 23.49
N LYS A 60 -42.54 69.27 24.28
CA LYS A 60 -41.14 69.19 24.74
C LYS A 60 -40.86 67.95 25.61
N ALA A 61 -41.88 67.34 26.21
CA ALA A 61 -41.78 66.08 26.93
C ALA A 61 -41.90 64.85 26.01
N TYR A 62 -42.72 64.92 24.96
CA TYR A 62 -42.79 63.90 23.90
C TYR A 62 -41.49 63.86 23.08
N ASP A 63 -40.99 65.02 22.65
CA ASP A 63 -39.75 65.13 21.85
C ASP A 63 -38.59 64.45 22.58
N LYS A 64 -38.38 64.79 23.87
CA LYS A 64 -37.37 64.15 24.74
C LYS A 64 -37.59 62.66 24.93
N LEU A 65 -38.84 62.22 25.10
CA LEU A 65 -39.15 60.80 25.27
C LEU A 65 -38.82 60.00 24.00
N ASP A 66 -38.99 60.59 22.81
CA ASP A 66 -38.61 59.97 21.55
C ASP A 66 -37.10 60.06 21.25
N GLU A 67 -36.40 61.09 21.74
CA GLU A 67 -34.92 61.13 21.83
C GLU A 67 -34.39 60.00 22.73
N ASP A 68 -34.86 59.91 23.98
CA ASP A 68 -34.51 58.85 24.95
C ASP A 68 -34.77 57.45 24.37
N ARG A 69 -35.91 57.25 23.69
CA ARG A 69 -36.23 56.00 22.99
C ARG A 69 -35.26 55.71 21.85
N ALA A 70 -34.89 56.71 21.05
CA ALA A 70 -33.96 56.53 19.94
C ALA A 70 -32.57 56.10 20.46
N ASP A 71 -32.08 56.71 21.54
CA ASP A 71 -30.81 56.36 22.17
C ASP A 71 -30.84 54.97 22.82
N ILE A 72 -31.93 54.61 23.52
CA ILE A 72 -32.11 53.24 24.04
C ILE A 72 -32.13 52.22 22.90
N ILE A 73 -32.82 52.50 21.79
CA ILE A 73 -32.85 51.62 20.60
C ILE A 73 -31.47 51.53 19.95
N ALA A 74 -30.71 52.62 19.87
CA ALA A 74 -29.36 52.62 19.33
C ALA A 74 -28.38 51.82 20.21
N TYR A 75 -28.44 51.99 21.53
CA TYR A 75 -27.67 51.23 22.50
C TYR A 75 -27.99 49.73 22.46
N LEU A 76 -29.28 49.36 22.41
CA LEU A 76 -29.71 47.96 22.30
C LEU A 76 -29.29 47.33 20.96
N LYS A 77 -29.42 48.05 19.84
CA LYS A 77 -28.92 47.59 18.52
C LYS A 77 -27.41 47.36 18.53
N LYS A 78 -26.63 48.29 19.09
CA LYS A 78 -25.18 48.15 19.22
C LYS A 78 -24.80 46.96 20.11
N THR A 79 -25.44 46.84 21.28
CA THR A 79 -25.20 45.73 22.22
C THR A 79 -25.55 44.38 21.60
N LEU A 80 -26.66 44.30 20.86
CA LEU A 80 -27.07 43.12 20.10
C LEU A 80 -26.08 42.76 18.99
N ASN A 81 -25.59 43.76 18.23
CA ASN A 81 -24.60 43.55 17.18
C ASN A 81 -23.28 43.01 17.76
N ASN A 82 -22.74 43.65 18.79
CA ASN A 82 -21.54 43.19 19.49
C ASN A 82 -21.70 41.74 20.01
N LYS A 83 -22.87 41.40 20.56
CA LYS A 83 -23.15 40.03 21.03
C LYS A 83 -23.34 39.01 19.90
N ASN A 84 -23.78 39.45 18.71
CA ASN A 84 -23.84 38.62 17.52
C ASN A 84 -22.44 38.38 16.91
N GLU A 85 -21.59 39.40 16.90
CA GLU A 85 -20.16 39.29 16.52
C GLU A 85 -19.41 38.34 17.46
N GLU A 86 -19.55 38.51 18.77
CA GLU A 86 -19.00 37.60 19.79
C GLU A 86 -19.51 36.16 19.63
N ASN A 87 -20.78 35.97 19.29
CA ASN A 87 -21.37 34.66 19.03
C ASN A 87 -20.79 34.01 17.75
N ASN A 88 -20.53 34.80 16.71
CA ASN A 88 -19.91 34.33 15.47
C ASN A 88 -18.42 34.02 15.66
N GLU A 89 -17.68 34.85 16.39
CA GLU A 89 -16.31 34.54 16.81
C GLU A 89 -16.23 33.21 17.59
N LEU A 90 -17.18 32.97 18.50
CA LEU A 90 -17.23 31.73 19.28
C LEU A 90 -17.59 30.53 18.41
N LYS A 91 -18.47 30.68 17.40
CA LYS A 91 -18.75 29.62 16.41
C LYS A 91 -17.52 29.25 15.59
N GLU A 92 -16.79 30.23 15.05
CA GLU A 92 -15.57 29.96 14.28
C GLU A 92 -14.47 29.33 15.16
N LYS A 93 -14.36 29.74 16.43
CA LYS A 93 -13.45 29.11 17.40
C LYS A 93 -13.85 27.65 17.71
N VAL A 94 -15.14 27.36 17.88
CA VAL A 94 -15.65 25.99 18.05
C VAL A 94 -15.38 25.15 16.80
N LYS A 95 -15.71 25.66 15.62
CA LYS A 95 -15.47 25.00 14.33
C LYS A 95 -13.98 24.66 14.12
N GLY A 96 -13.06 25.58 14.44
CA GLY A 96 -11.63 25.30 14.40
C GLY A 96 -11.16 24.25 15.42
N LEU A 97 -11.79 24.17 16.59
CA LEU A 97 -11.56 23.11 17.58
C LEU A 97 -12.13 21.76 17.15
N GLU A 98 -13.24 21.74 16.41
CA GLU A 98 -13.81 20.52 15.82
C GLU A 98 -12.96 20.01 14.66
N GLU A 99 -12.51 20.89 13.75
CA GLU A 99 -11.59 20.58 12.65
C GLU A 99 -10.25 20.03 13.17
N THR A 100 -9.65 20.66 14.18
CA THR A 100 -8.40 20.16 14.78
C THR A 100 -8.59 18.82 15.51
N ARG A 101 -9.66 18.65 16.29
CA ARG A 101 -10.02 17.35 16.89
C ARG A 101 -10.22 16.26 15.84
N GLU A 102 -10.81 16.58 14.68
CA GLU A 102 -11.01 15.62 13.59
C GLU A 102 -9.70 15.24 12.90
N ILE A 103 -8.78 16.19 12.69
CA ILE A 103 -7.42 15.92 12.20
C ILE A 103 -6.65 15.03 13.18
N GLU A 104 -6.65 15.35 14.48
CA GLU A 104 -6.04 14.51 15.52
C GLU A 104 -6.66 13.11 15.54
N THR A 105 -7.99 13.01 15.48
CA THR A 105 -8.70 11.72 15.45
C THR A 105 -8.36 10.90 14.20
N ALA A 106 -8.14 11.54 13.05
CA ALA A 106 -7.70 10.87 11.84
C ALA A 106 -6.25 10.35 11.96
N GLN A 107 -5.33 11.17 12.48
CA GLN A 107 -3.94 10.78 12.74
C GLN A 107 -3.84 9.64 13.77
N PHE A 108 -4.63 9.67 14.85
CA PHE A 108 -4.68 8.56 15.80
C PHE A 108 -5.19 7.27 15.14
N LYS A 109 -6.22 7.32 14.29
CA LYS A 109 -6.67 6.15 13.52
C LYS A 109 -5.61 5.63 12.56
N GLU A 110 -4.90 6.51 11.87
CA GLU A 110 -3.81 6.14 10.95
C GLU A 110 -2.68 5.42 11.71
N THR A 111 -2.20 5.99 12.82
CA THR A 111 -1.16 5.35 13.66
C THR A 111 -1.61 4.03 14.30
N VAL A 112 -2.90 3.88 14.67
CA VAL A 112 -3.46 2.60 15.13
C VAL A 112 -3.47 1.57 14.00
N ASN A 113 -3.95 1.93 12.80
CA ASN A 113 -3.94 1.03 11.63
C ASN A 113 -2.52 0.58 11.26
N ASP A 114 -1.54 1.48 11.32
CA ASP A 114 -0.13 1.16 11.07
C ASP A 114 0.45 0.24 12.15
N LEU A 115 0.11 0.46 13.43
CA LEU A 115 0.51 -0.45 14.51
C LEU A 115 -0.14 -1.84 14.34
N GLU A 116 -1.44 -1.92 14.07
CA GLU A 116 -2.15 -3.19 13.81
C GLU A 116 -1.57 -3.93 12.59
N ARG A 117 -1.25 -3.22 11.51
CA ARG A 117 -0.55 -3.75 10.34
C ARG A 117 0.83 -4.30 10.71
N ASN A 118 1.63 -3.56 11.47
CA ASN A 118 2.95 -4.00 11.90
C ASN A 118 2.88 -5.20 12.86
N PHE A 119 1.93 -5.22 13.80
CA PHE A 119 1.66 -6.38 14.66
C PHE A 119 1.24 -7.61 13.84
N THR A 120 0.42 -7.43 12.80
CA THR A 120 0.00 -8.52 11.90
C THR A 120 1.19 -9.08 11.13
N ILE A 121 2.03 -8.21 10.54
CA ILE A 121 3.26 -8.63 9.82
C ILE A 121 4.22 -9.37 10.76
N MET A 122 4.45 -8.85 11.97
CA MET A 122 5.33 -9.49 12.97
C MET A 122 4.76 -10.84 13.45
N LYS A 123 3.44 -10.92 13.66
CA LYS A 123 2.74 -12.17 14.01
C LYS A 123 2.89 -13.21 12.89
N ASP A 124 2.71 -12.82 11.64
CA ASP A 124 2.82 -13.72 10.50
C ASP A 124 4.27 -14.19 10.28
N GLN A 125 5.26 -13.30 10.48
CA GLN A 125 6.68 -13.64 10.51
C GLN A 125 6.99 -14.67 11.60
N LEU A 126 6.64 -14.41 12.86
CA LEU A 126 6.84 -15.34 13.98
C LEU A 126 6.05 -16.65 13.79
N THR A 127 4.89 -16.62 13.13
CA THR A 127 4.12 -17.82 12.78
C THR A 127 4.83 -18.64 11.69
N SER A 128 5.45 -17.98 10.71
CA SER A 128 6.25 -18.63 9.67
C SER A 128 7.54 -19.24 10.24
N GLU A 129 8.18 -18.56 11.19
CA GLU A 129 9.37 -19.07 11.89
C GLU A 129 9.01 -20.26 12.78
N ASN A 130 7.92 -20.19 13.56
CA ASN A 130 7.45 -21.34 14.33
C ASN A 130 7.11 -22.56 13.45
N LYS A 131 6.52 -22.36 12.26
CA LYS A 131 6.30 -23.44 11.28
C LYS A 131 7.63 -24.02 10.75
N LEU A 132 8.62 -23.18 10.47
CA LEU A 132 9.95 -23.60 10.03
C LEU A 132 10.71 -24.36 11.14
N LEU A 133 10.60 -23.91 12.39
CA LEU A 133 11.18 -24.56 13.56
C LEU A 133 10.50 -25.91 13.85
N ALA A 134 9.16 -26.00 13.73
CA ALA A 134 8.44 -27.26 13.81
C ALA A 134 8.87 -28.25 12.72
N GLY A 135 9.08 -27.79 11.48
CA GLY A 135 9.62 -28.61 10.39
C GLY A 135 11.06 -29.10 10.66
N LYS A 136 11.91 -28.27 11.25
CA LYS A 136 13.26 -28.66 11.72
C LYS A 136 13.22 -29.63 12.90
N LEU A 137 12.23 -29.51 13.79
CA LEU A 137 12.04 -30.43 14.91
C LEU A 137 11.60 -31.81 14.40
N ASN A 138 10.60 -31.86 13.51
CA ASN A 138 10.12 -33.10 12.90
C ASN A 138 11.24 -33.87 12.19
N THR A 139 12.07 -33.21 11.37
CA THR A 139 13.21 -33.89 10.72
C THR A 139 14.27 -34.36 11.73
N LEU A 140 14.48 -33.64 12.84
CA LEU A 140 15.35 -34.08 13.93
C LEU A 140 14.78 -35.28 14.69
N GLU A 141 13.45 -35.38 14.83
CA GLU A 141 12.74 -36.53 15.39
C GLU A 141 12.78 -37.74 14.44
N GLU A 142 12.64 -37.54 13.13
CA GLU A 142 12.90 -38.57 12.10
C GLU A 142 14.33 -39.10 12.20
N PHE A 143 15.35 -38.23 12.30
CA PHE A 143 16.74 -38.65 12.51
C PHE A 143 16.94 -39.44 13.81
N ARG A 144 16.22 -39.10 14.90
CA ARG A 144 16.24 -39.89 16.14
C ARG A 144 15.59 -41.26 15.95
N ALA A 145 14.44 -41.33 15.29
CA ALA A 145 13.74 -42.59 15.01
C ALA A 145 14.60 -43.55 14.15
N ILE A 146 15.26 -43.02 13.10
CA ILE A 146 16.19 -43.76 12.25
C ILE A 146 17.41 -44.25 13.05
N ARG A 147 17.98 -43.40 13.91
CA ARG A 147 19.08 -43.78 14.81
C ARG A 147 18.67 -44.89 15.78
N ASP A 148 17.47 -44.83 16.34
CA ASP A 148 17.01 -45.77 17.37
C ASP A 148 16.61 -47.13 16.77
N ASP A 149 16.05 -47.14 15.56
CA ASP A 149 15.89 -48.36 14.76
C ASP A 149 17.23 -48.97 14.34
N LEU A 150 18.22 -48.14 13.96
CA LEU A 150 19.57 -48.61 13.65
C LEU A 150 20.29 -49.20 14.88
N MET A 151 20.18 -48.59 16.06
CA MET A 151 20.71 -49.16 17.30
C MET A 151 20.04 -50.50 17.63
N ARG A 152 18.70 -50.59 17.56
CA ARG A 152 17.99 -51.87 17.75
C ARG A 152 18.44 -52.96 16.77
N LYS A 153 18.79 -52.59 15.53
CA LYS A 153 19.35 -53.52 14.53
C LYS A 153 20.75 -53.99 14.92
N PHE A 154 21.61 -53.11 15.43
CA PHE A 154 22.91 -53.49 15.97
C PHE A 154 22.79 -54.36 17.23
N ASP A 155 21.98 -53.98 18.21
CA ASP A 155 21.73 -54.75 19.44
C ASP A 155 21.28 -56.18 19.11
N LYS A 156 20.34 -56.31 18.16
CA LYS A 156 19.86 -57.59 17.67
C LYS A 156 20.96 -58.39 16.97
N GLN A 157 21.75 -57.78 16.08
CA GLN A 157 22.87 -58.46 15.43
C GLN A 157 23.91 -58.95 16.44
N GLU A 158 24.25 -58.14 17.44
CA GLU A 158 25.19 -58.53 18.50
C GLU A 158 24.62 -59.68 19.35
N GLN A 159 23.31 -59.68 19.62
CA GLN A 159 22.63 -60.79 20.28
C GLN A 159 22.64 -62.06 19.40
N ASP A 160 22.29 -61.96 18.12
CA ASP A 160 22.32 -63.07 17.15
C ASP A 160 23.75 -63.65 17.01
N PHE A 161 24.80 -62.82 17.05
CA PHE A 161 26.20 -63.27 17.07
C PHE A 161 26.57 -64.02 18.36
N LYS A 162 26.19 -63.52 19.54
CA LYS A 162 26.40 -64.23 20.83
C LYS A 162 25.69 -65.59 20.82
N ASP A 163 24.48 -65.62 20.26
CA ASP A 163 23.68 -66.83 20.12
C ASP A 163 24.31 -67.83 19.15
N GLN A 164 24.89 -67.37 18.02
CA GLN A 164 25.69 -68.20 17.11
C GLN A 164 26.96 -68.72 17.80
N GLU A 165 27.71 -67.88 18.50
CA GLU A 165 28.92 -68.28 19.23
C GLU A 165 28.61 -69.37 20.27
N MET A 166 27.50 -69.24 21.02
CA MET A 166 27.02 -70.26 21.95
C MET A 166 26.57 -71.55 21.25
N LYS A 167 25.94 -71.45 20.06
CA LYS A 167 25.58 -72.62 19.23
C LYS A 167 26.86 -73.34 18.75
N TYR A 168 27.87 -72.62 18.26
CA TYR A 168 29.16 -73.19 17.85
C TYR A 168 29.91 -73.83 19.02
N LYS A 169 30.00 -73.18 20.18
CA LYS A 169 30.58 -73.77 21.41
C LYS A 169 29.90 -75.09 21.79
N ARG A 170 28.56 -75.16 21.70
CA ARG A 170 27.81 -76.41 21.94
C ARG A 170 28.08 -77.48 20.89
N VAL A 171 28.10 -77.12 19.60
CA VAL A 171 28.39 -78.06 18.50
C VAL A 171 29.81 -78.63 18.60
N ILE A 172 30.80 -77.80 18.96
CA ILE A 172 32.18 -78.25 19.22
C ILE A 172 32.20 -79.23 20.40
N TYR A 173 31.60 -78.88 21.54
CA TYR A 173 31.52 -79.77 22.70
C TYR A 173 30.84 -81.12 22.39
N ASP A 174 29.71 -81.11 21.66
CA ASP A 174 29.04 -82.35 21.25
C ASP A 174 29.85 -83.14 20.21
N ALA A 175 30.63 -82.48 19.34
CA ALA A 175 31.54 -83.14 18.40
C ALA A 175 32.75 -83.76 19.13
N GLU A 176 33.37 -83.05 20.06
CA GLU A 176 34.44 -83.56 20.93
C GLU A 176 33.95 -84.75 21.76
N LYS A 177 32.77 -84.64 22.39
CA LYS A 177 32.12 -85.73 23.13
C LYS A 177 31.85 -86.94 22.24
N LYS A 178 31.30 -86.75 21.04
CA LYS A 178 31.11 -87.83 20.04
C LYS A 178 32.45 -88.43 19.59
N PHE A 179 33.50 -87.63 19.44
CA PHE A 179 34.83 -88.09 19.06
C PHE A 179 35.50 -88.89 20.19
N VAL A 180 35.37 -88.48 21.45
CA VAL A 180 35.86 -89.24 22.61
C VAL A 180 35.14 -90.58 22.73
N ILE A 181 33.80 -90.58 22.66
CA ILE A 181 32.99 -91.81 22.67
C ILE A 181 33.32 -92.69 21.46
N GLY A 182 33.47 -92.10 20.27
CA GLY A 182 33.80 -92.80 19.03
C GLY A 182 35.20 -93.43 19.06
N LYS A 183 36.20 -92.72 19.61
CA LYS A 183 37.56 -93.23 19.84
C LYS A 183 37.56 -94.42 20.80
N ASP A 184 36.83 -94.36 21.90
CA ASP A 184 36.80 -95.47 22.87
C ASP A 184 35.89 -96.63 22.40
N LYS A 185 34.87 -96.36 21.56
CA LYS A 185 34.15 -97.40 20.80
C LYS A 185 35.07 -98.05 19.75
N LEU A 186 35.88 -97.28 19.04
CA LEU A 186 36.85 -97.78 18.06
C LEU A 186 37.95 -98.62 18.71
N LYS A 187 38.40 -98.28 19.93
CA LYS A 187 39.29 -99.16 20.71
C LYS A 187 38.63 -100.50 21.01
N LYS A 188 37.41 -100.50 21.56
CA LYS A 188 36.65 -101.73 21.84
C LYS A 188 36.35 -102.54 20.57
N GLU A 189 36.10 -101.87 19.45
CA GLU A 189 35.98 -102.53 18.15
C GLU A 189 37.31 -103.02 17.59
N MET A 190 38.45 -102.41 17.91
CA MET A 190 39.78 -102.88 17.51
C MET A 190 40.22 -104.08 18.35
N GLU A 191 39.96 -104.05 19.66
CA GLU A 191 40.09 -105.19 20.58
C GLU A 191 39.18 -106.34 20.13
N GLY A 192 37.91 -106.04 19.84
CA GLY A 192 36.93 -106.98 19.30
C GLY A 192 37.29 -107.51 17.92
N ARG A 193 37.87 -106.70 17.02
CA ARG A 193 38.36 -107.13 15.71
C ARG A 193 39.70 -107.85 15.76
N LEU A 194 40.51 -107.69 16.81
CA LEU A 194 41.67 -108.55 17.06
C LEU A 194 41.23 -109.96 17.48
N LEU A 195 40.20 -110.04 18.33
CA LEU A 195 39.50 -111.31 18.64
C LEU A 195 38.83 -111.91 17.40
N GLN A 196 38.04 -111.12 16.66
CA GLN A 196 37.37 -111.57 15.46
C GLN A 196 38.37 -111.97 14.37
N LEU A 197 39.46 -111.24 14.14
CA LEU A 197 40.48 -111.60 13.15
C LEU A 197 41.22 -112.89 13.52
N ALA A 198 41.38 -113.20 14.81
CA ALA A 198 41.91 -114.49 15.25
C ALA A 198 40.94 -115.65 14.96
N GLN A 199 39.63 -115.40 15.10
CA GLN A 199 38.57 -116.36 14.79
C GLN A 199 38.35 -116.50 13.27
N ASP A 200 38.31 -115.39 12.52
CA ASP A 200 38.24 -115.34 11.06
C ASP A 200 39.47 -115.98 10.41
N PHE A 201 40.64 -116.00 11.07
CA PHE A 201 41.80 -116.78 10.58
C PHE A 201 41.52 -118.30 10.61
N GLN A 202 40.70 -118.75 11.56
CA GLN A 202 40.21 -120.11 11.67
C GLN A 202 39.12 -120.35 10.62
N ASP A 203 38.08 -119.52 10.60
CA ASP A 203 36.90 -119.67 9.76
C ASP A 203 37.20 -119.44 8.26
N ALA A 204 38.15 -118.56 7.90
CA ALA A 204 38.61 -118.38 6.52
C ALA A 204 39.40 -119.58 5.96
N THR A 205 39.85 -120.49 6.81
CA THR A 205 40.38 -121.80 6.37
C THR A 205 39.24 -122.70 5.87
N GLU A 206 38.03 -122.53 6.39
CA GLU A 206 36.82 -123.28 6.03
C GLU A 206 36.06 -122.64 4.84
N LEU A 207 36.02 -121.30 4.77
CA LEU A 207 35.20 -120.53 3.83
C LEU A 207 35.70 -120.47 2.35
N ARG A 208 36.52 -121.43 1.91
CA ARG A 208 37.18 -121.45 0.58
C ARG A 208 36.24 -121.80 -0.60
N ILE A 209 34.92 -121.69 -0.46
CA ILE A 209 33.90 -122.23 -1.38
C ILE A 209 32.70 -121.27 -1.56
N ALA A 210 32.90 -120.10 -2.18
CA ALA A 210 31.84 -119.06 -2.29
C ALA A 210 31.77 -118.32 -3.66
N ALA A 211 31.84 -119.03 -4.80
CA ALA A 211 31.85 -118.40 -6.13
C ALA A 211 30.52 -117.72 -6.53
N SER A 212 29.37 -118.12 -5.96
CA SER A 212 28.04 -117.62 -6.35
C SER A 212 27.79 -116.17 -5.92
N THR A 213 28.19 -115.81 -4.70
CA THR A 213 27.89 -114.51 -4.07
C THR A 213 28.44 -113.31 -4.85
N HIS A 214 29.58 -113.48 -5.52
CA HIS A 214 30.21 -112.46 -6.37
C HIS A 214 29.45 -112.15 -7.67
N ARG A 215 28.36 -112.84 -7.99
CA ARG A 215 27.46 -112.46 -9.09
C ARG A 215 26.45 -111.41 -8.64
N VAL A 216 25.70 -111.71 -7.59
CA VAL A 216 24.63 -110.85 -7.03
C VAL A 216 25.16 -109.46 -6.63
N ILE A 217 26.38 -109.41 -6.06
CA ILE A 217 27.03 -108.15 -5.66
C ILE A 217 27.25 -107.21 -6.87
N ARG A 218 27.65 -107.75 -8.03
CA ARG A 218 27.91 -106.93 -9.24
C ARG A 218 26.63 -106.36 -9.85
N GLU A 219 25.55 -107.13 -9.81
CA GLU A 219 24.22 -106.71 -10.27
C GLU A 219 23.65 -105.60 -9.37
N ASN A 220 23.81 -105.72 -8.05
CA ASN A 220 23.44 -104.66 -7.11
C ASN A 220 24.23 -103.36 -7.33
N ILE A 221 25.55 -103.45 -7.60
CA ILE A 221 26.37 -102.26 -7.89
C ILE A 221 25.90 -101.55 -9.17
N ALA A 222 25.52 -102.29 -10.22
CA ALA A 222 25.00 -101.70 -11.45
C ALA A 222 23.69 -100.92 -11.22
N ILE A 223 22.74 -101.51 -10.49
CA ILE A 223 21.43 -100.88 -10.20
C ILE A 223 21.59 -99.61 -9.36
N ASN A 224 22.47 -99.60 -8.35
CA ASN A 224 22.72 -98.39 -7.55
C ASN A 224 23.36 -97.27 -8.38
N ASN A 225 24.27 -97.59 -9.31
CA ASN A 225 24.86 -96.59 -10.21
C ASN A 225 23.81 -95.93 -11.13
N GLU A 226 22.79 -96.66 -11.59
CA GLU A 226 21.69 -96.05 -12.35
C GLU A 226 20.76 -95.19 -11.47
N LEU A 227 20.48 -95.64 -10.24
CA LEU A 227 19.70 -94.87 -9.26
C LEU A 227 20.38 -93.52 -8.95
N ASP A 228 21.69 -93.53 -8.69
CA ASP A 228 22.47 -92.31 -8.41
C ASP A 228 22.48 -91.34 -9.60
N ASN A 229 22.51 -91.85 -10.84
CA ASN A 229 22.39 -91.03 -12.04
C ASN A 229 21.00 -90.37 -12.15
N ILE A 230 19.92 -91.10 -11.86
CA ILE A 230 18.54 -90.58 -11.86
C ILE A 230 18.33 -89.54 -10.75
N LEU A 231 18.88 -89.80 -9.55
CA LEU A 231 18.86 -88.83 -8.45
C LEU A 231 19.65 -87.56 -8.81
N SER A 232 20.78 -87.71 -9.51
CA SER A 232 21.61 -86.58 -9.98
C SER A 232 20.90 -85.72 -11.03
N THR A 233 20.14 -86.30 -11.97
CA THR A 233 19.37 -85.53 -12.95
C THR A 233 18.14 -84.88 -12.31
N GLN A 234 17.43 -85.57 -11.43
CA GLN A 234 16.30 -85.01 -10.69
C GLN A 234 16.71 -83.79 -9.83
N ALA A 235 17.86 -83.86 -9.16
CA ALA A 235 18.40 -82.73 -8.39
C ALA A 235 18.70 -81.51 -9.26
N LYS A 236 19.31 -81.70 -10.44
CA LYS A 236 19.63 -80.62 -11.40
C LYS A 236 18.36 -79.95 -11.96
N ILE A 237 17.31 -80.73 -12.25
CA ILE A 237 16.03 -80.20 -12.74
C ILE A 237 15.32 -79.41 -11.63
N ALA A 238 15.37 -79.89 -10.38
CA ALA A 238 14.84 -79.14 -9.23
C ALA A 238 15.59 -77.80 -9.02
N GLU A 239 16.92 -77.80 -9.11
CA GLU A 239 17.76 -76.61 -9.01
C GLU A 239 17.46 -75.59 -10.13
N GLN A 240 17.29 -76.06 -11.37
CA GLN A 240 16.88 -75.21 -12.50
C GLN A 240 15.48 -74.60 -12.29
N ASN A 241 14.52 -75.39 -11.80
CA ASN A 241 13.16 -74.91 -11.55
C ASN A 241 13.10 -73.83 -10.45
N GLU A 242 13.88 -73.93 -9.36
CA GLU A 242 13.95 -72.84 -8.38
C GLU A 242 14.65 -71.60 -8.95
N LYS A 243 15.72 -71.75 -9.74
CA LYS A 243 16.35 -70.60 -10.43
C LYS A 243 15.40 -69.89 -11.39
N TYR A 244 14.54 -70.62 -12.11
CA TYR A 244 13.52 -70.00 -12.95
C TYR A 244 12.46 -69.25 -12.12
N LYS A 245 12.00 -69.80 -10.99
CA LYS A 245 11.10 -69.09 -10.06
C LYS A 245 11.76 -67.85 -9.45
N GLU A 246 13.04 -67.91 -9.11
CA GLU A 246 13.80 -66.78 -8.56
C GLU A 246 13.95 -65.66 -9.60
N ASN A 247 14.35 -66.00 -10.83
CA ASN A 247 14.39 -65.06 -11.95
C ASN A 247 13.00 -64.45 -12.25
N GLU A 248 11.93 -65.24 -12.17
CA GLU A 248 10.56 -64.75 -12.36
C GLU A 248 10.15 -63.76 -11.26
N ARG A 249 10.42 -64.08 -9.98
CA ARG A 249 10.19 -63.16 -8.85
C ARG A 249 10.97 -61.86 -9.03
N ALA A 250 12.25 -61.95 -9.40
CA ALA A 250 13.11 -60.79 -9.65
C ALA A 250 12.59 -59.91 -10.80
N ALA A 251 12.13 -60.52 -11.90
CA ALA A 251 11.55 -59.82 -13.03
C ALA A 251 10.24 -59.08 -12.66
N ARG A 252 9.38 -59.69 -11.81
CA ARG A 252 8.16 -59.00 -11.31
C ARG A 252 8.50 -57.80 -10.43
N VAL A 253 9.42 -57.95 -9.47
CA VAL A 253 9.85 -56.85 -8.59
C VAL A 253 10.51 -55.71 -9.39
N ALA A 254 11.32 -56.03 -10.40
CA ALA A 254 11.91 -55.03 -11.29
C ALA A 254 10.85 -54.27 -12.11
N LYS A 255 9.79 -54.94 -12.57
CA LYS A 255 8.64 -54.30 -13.24
C LYS A 255 7.89 -53.36 -12.30
N GLU A 256 7.54 -53.83 -11.11
CA GLU A 256 6.79 -53.09 -10.09
C GLU A 256 7.54 -51.81 -9.67
N LEU A 257 8.85 -51.91 -9.42
CA LEU A 257 9.70 -50.76 -9.11
C LEU A 257 9.78 -49.75 -10.27
N ALA A 258 9.87 -50.23 -11.52
CA ALA A 258 9.87 -49.34 -12.69
C ALA A 258 8.52 -48.63 -12.90
N GLU A 259 7.39 -49.28 -12.58
CA GLU A 259 6.07 -48.67 -12.61
C GLU A 259 5.91 -47.63 -11.48
N GLU A 260 6.40 -47.91 -10.27
CA GLU A 260 6.48 -46.92 -9.19
C GLU A 260 7.34 -45.70 -9.56
N GLU A 261 8.52 -45.90 -10.16
CA GLU A 261 9.40 -44.80 -10.57
C GLU A 261 8.78 -43.95 -11.69
N ARG A 262 8.11 -44.59 -12.66
CA ARG A 262 7.32 -43.91 -13.69
C ARG A 262 6.24 -43.04 -13.08
N ASP A 263 5.49 -43.55 -12.10
CA ASP A 263 4.37 -42.81 -11.50
C ASP A 263 4.86 -41.66 -10.61
N LYS A 264 5.98 -41.86 -9.89
CA LYS A 264 6.69 -40.78 -9.18
C LYS A 264 7.19 -39.70 -10.14
N ALA A 265 7.66 -40.06 -11.34
CA ALA A 265 8.08 -39.11 -12.37
C ALA A 265 6.89 -38.36 -13.01
N ILE A 266 5.81 -39.06 -13.35
CA ILE A 266 4.57 -38.47 -13.87
C ILE A 266 3.98 -37.48 -12.86
N ASN A 267 3.88 -37.84 -11.58
CA ASN A 267 3.34 -36.94 -10.55
C ASN A 267 4.21 -35.69 -10.37
N LYS A 268 5.54 -35.82 -10.38
CA LYS A 268 6.46 -34.66 -10.39
C LYS A 268 6.22 -33.76 -11.60
N ASN A 269 6.04 -34.33 -12.79
CA ASN A 269 5.78 -33.56 -14.01
C ASN A 269 4.41 -32.85 -13.95
N VAL A 270 3.34 -33.52 -13.49
CA VAL A 270 2.01 -32.93 -13.30
C VAL A 270 2.04 -31.77 -12.28
N ILE A 271 2.82 -31.89 -11.21
CA ILE A 271 3.02 -30.79 -10.25
C ILE A 271 3.78 -29.63 -10.91
N GLN A 272 4.83 -29.90 -11.70
CA GLN A 272 5.56 -28.88 -12.44
C GLN A 272 4.67 -28.14 -13.45
N VAL A 273 3.83 -28.85 -14.21
CA VAL A 273 2.86 -28.25 -15.14
C VAL A 273 1.88 -27.35 -14.40
N LYS A 274 1.30 -27.79 -13.28
CA LYS A 274 0.40 -26.95 -12.45
C LYS A 274 1.09 -25.68 -11.93
N VAL A 275 2.37 -25.75 -11.59
CA VAL A 275 3.16 -24.57 -11.18
C VAL A 275 3.41 -23.64 -12.38
N ILE A 276 3.74 -24.19 -13.56
CA ILE A 276 3.89 -23.42 -14.80
C ILE A 276 2.58 -22.71 -15.18
N ASP A 277 1.44 -23.39 -15.09
CA ASP A 277 0.12 -22.81 -15.35
C ASP A 277 -0.18 -21.65 -14.37
N GLN A 278 0.08 -21.84 -13.07
CA GLN A 278 -0.09 -20.79 -12.05
C GLN A 278 0.81 -19.57 -12.31
N LEU A 279 2.09 -19.77 -12.63
CA LEU A 279 2.99 -18.68 -13.02
C LEU A 279 2.54 -18.00 -14.32
N THR A 280 1.99 -18.76 -15.27
CA THR A 280 1.50 -18.24 -16.56
C THR A 280 0.26 -17.38 -16.38
N VAL A 281 -0.70 -17.78 -15.52
CA VAL A 281 -1.88 -16.96 -15.17
C VAL A 281 -1.43 -15.69 -14.46
N ALA A 282 -0.59 -15.79 -13.43
CA ALA A 282 -0.07 -14.62 -12.70
C ALA A 282 0.71 -13.64 -13.62
N PHE A 283 1.48 -14.16 -14.58
CA PHE A 283 2.15 -13.34 -15.59
C PHE A 283 1.15 -12.62 -16.52
N GLN A 284 0.10 -13.31 -16.99
CA GLN A 284 -0.95 -12.68 -17.80
C GLN A 284 -1.74 -11.62 -17.02
N GLU A 285 -1.97 -11.81 -15.73
CA GLU A 285 -2.61 -10.82 -14.86
C GLU A 285 -1.73 -9.59 -14.65
N LEU A 286 -0.45 -9.79 -14.31
CA LEU A 286 0.53 -8.70 -14.19
C LEU A 286 0.70 -7.94 -15.52
N GLN A 287 0.63 -8.62 -16.66
CA GLN A 287 0.70 -7.98 -17.98
C GLN A 287 -0.56 -7.15 -18.31
N LYS A 288 -1.75 -7.58 -17.87
CA LYS A 288 -2.98 -6.76 -17.94
C LYS A 288 -2.88 -5.55 -17.03
N GLU A 289 -2.42 -5.73 -15.79
CA GLU A 289 -2.26 -4.64 -14.81
C GLU A 289 -1.26 -3.59 -15.31
N LYS A 290 -0.12 -4.03 -15.86
CA LYS A 290 0.87 -3.15 -16.52
C LYS A 290 0.24 -2.30 -17.62
N GLY A 291 -0.58 -2.90 -18.50
CA GLY A 291 -1.30 -2.15 -19.54
C GLY A 291 -2.30 -1.13 -19.00
N LEU A 292 -2.94 -1.41 -17.86
CA LEU A 292 -3.81 -0.44 -17.18
C LEU A 292 -3.01 0.72 -16.56
N TYR A 293 -1.83 0.46 -15.96
CA TYR A 293 -0.93 1.52 -15.48
C TYR A 293 -0.36 2.37 -16.62
N GLU A 294 0.05 1.76 -17.73
CA GLU A 294 0.55 2.47 -18.92
C GLU A 294 -0.52 3.42 -19.48
N LYS A 295 -1.76 2.94 -19.62
CA LYS A 295 -2.89 3.80 -20.00
C LYS A 295 -3.11 4.93 -18.99
N LYS A 296 -3.15 4.63 -17.69
CA LYS A 296 -3.36 5.63 -16.63
C LYS A 296 -2.24 6.69 -16.60
N SER A 297 -1.00 6.29 -16.92
CA SER A 297 0.14 7.20 -17.04
C SER A 297 -0.02 8.15 -18.24
N PHE A 298 -0.47 7.63 -19.39
CA PHE A 298 -0.75 8.43 -20.59
C PHE A 298 -1.92 9.41 -20.37
N ASP A 299 -3.01 8.94 -19.76
CA ASP A 299 -4.16 9.79 -19.39
C ASP A 299 -3.74 10.89 -18.39
N PHE A 300 -2.82 10.60 -17.46
CA PHE A 300 -2.23 11.57 -16.53
C PHE A 300 -1.33 12.60 -17.23
N GLU A 301 -0.47 12.16 -18.16
CA GLU A 301 0.43 13.04 -18.92
C GLU A 301 -0.35 14.05 -19.78
N ILE A 302 -1.41 13.61 -20.45
CA ILE A 302 -2.35 14.48 -21.18
C ILE A 302 -3.00 15.50 -20.23
N LEU A 303 -3.43 15.06 -19.04
CA LEU A 303 -4.04 15.95 -18.05
C LEU A 303 -3.03 16.96 -17.49
N GLN A 304 -1.78 16.54 -17.29
CA GLN A 304 -0.68 17.40 -16.85
C GLN A 304 -0.33 18.46 -17.91
N GLU A 305 -0.27 18.10 -19.19
CA GLU A 305 -0.16 19.08 -20.28
C GLU A 305 -1.32 20.09 -20.26
N LYS A 306 -2.56 19.62 -20.07
CA LYS A 306 -3.75 20.48 -20.04
C LYS A 306 -3.72 21.44 -18.87
N ILE A 307 -3.28 20.99 -17.69
CA ILE A 307 -3.05 21.85 -16.52
C ILE A 307 -1.97 22.90 -16.84
N GLN A 308 -0.82 22.51 -17.38
CA GLN A 308 0.25 23.48 -17.75
C GLN A 308 -0.21 24.54 -18.75
N LYS A 309 -1.09 24.18 -19.70
CA LYS A 309 -1.68 25.13 -20.67
C LYS A 309 -2.60 26.13 -19.94
N LEU A 310 -3.55 25.63 -19.14
CA LEU A 310 -4.46 26.45 -18.35
C LEU A 310 -3.75 27.35 -17.31
N THR A 311 -2.64 26.90 -16.71
CA THR A 311 -1.82 27.74 -15.81
C THR A 311 -1.24 28.93 -16.57
N LYS A 312 -0.62 28.71 -17.73
CA LYS A 312 -0.07 29.79 -18.57
C LYS A 312 -1.14 30.77 -19.04
N ASP A 313 -2.32 30.28 -19.39
CA ASP A 313 -3.45 31.12 -19.78
C ASP A 313 -3.97 31.96 -18.60
N ASN A 314 -4.00 31.41 -17.39
CA ASN A 314 -4.37 32.14 -16.18
C ASN A 314 -3.30 33.19 -15.78
N ASP A 315 -2.02 32.87 -15.90
CA ASP A 315 -0.92 33.84 -15.68
C ASP A 315 -1.01 35.01 -16.68
N ASN A 316 -1.29 34.71 -17.95
CA ASN A 316 -1.52 35.72 -19.00
C ASN A 316 -2.74 36.61 -18.69
N LEU A 317 -3.86 36.03 -18.25
CA LEU A 317 -5.06 36.77 -17.84
C LEU A 317 -4.80 37.63 -16.59
N SER A 318 -4.08 37.12 -15.59
CA SER A 318 -3.67 37.86 -14.40
C SER A 318 -2.80 39.08 -14.75
N LEU A 319 -1.88 38.92 -15.71
CA LEU A 319 -1.08 40.03 -16.23
C LEU A 319 -1.94 41.07 -16.97
N GLN A 320 -2.92 40.64 -17.79
CA GLN A 320 -3.86 41.55 -18.45
C GLN A 320 -4.71 42.34 -17.44
N VAL A 321 -5.24 41.68 -16.41
CA VAL A 321 -5.98 42.34 -15.32
C VAL A 321 -5.12 43.41 -14.66
N ARG A 322 -3.88 43.09 -14.27
CA ARG A 322 -2.95 44.06 -13.65
C ARG A 322 -2.66 45.29 -14.54
N ILE A 323 -2.53 45.08 -15.85
CA ILE A 323 -2.35 46.17 -16.83
C ILE A 323 -3.61 47.03 -16.92
N LEU A 324 -4.81 46.42 -16.91
CA LEU A 324 -6.08 47.13 -16.92
C LEU A 324 -6.31 47.91 -15.62
N GLU A 325 -5.95 47.35 -14.45
CA GLU A 325 -5.98 48.03 -13.15
C GLU A 325 -5.05 49.25 -13.14
N GLN A 326 -3.81 49.13 -13.64
CA GLN A 326 -2.87 50.24 -13.75
C GLN A 326 -3.39 51.34 -14.69
N ASN A 327 -3.97 50.96 -15.83
CA ASN A 327 -4.60 51.89 -16.78
C ASN A 327 -5.82 52.59 -16.17
N LEU A 328 -6.66 51.86 -15.42
CA LEU A 328 -7.81 52.41 -14.71
C LEU A 328 -7.37 53.39 -13.62
N HIS A 329 -6.37 53.05 -12.80
CA HIS A 329 -5.83 53.95 -11.78
C HIS A 329 -5.23 55.23 -12.40
N SER A 330 -4.52 55.09 -13.54
CA SER A 330 -3.98 56.22 -14.30
C SER A 330 -5.09 57.13 -14.85
N ARG A 331 -6.17 56.53 -15.38
CA ARG A 331 -7.39 57.24 -15.82
C ARG A 331 -8.06 57.99 -14.67
N MET A 332 -8.33 57.31 -13.56
CA MET A 332 -8.94 57.90 -12.36
C MET A 332 -8.11 59.05 -11.80
N SER A 333 -6.76 58.94 -11.80
CA SER A 333 -5.87 60.02 -11.36
C SER A 333 -5.95 61.25 -12.27
N ALA A 334 -5.97 61.05 -13.60
CA ALA A 334 -6.15 62.14 -14.57
C ALA A 334 -7.53 62.81 -14.47
N GLU A 335 -8.59 62.03 -14.22
CA GLU A 335 -9.96 62.54 -14.03
C GLU A 335 -10.11 63.30 -12.70
N ASN A 336 -9.54 62.79 -11.61
CA ASN A 336 -9.49 63.48 -10.32
C ASN A 336 -8.70 64.81 -10.42
N LYS A 337 -7.63 64.85 -11.24
CA LYS A 337 -6.92 66.10 -11.54
C LYS A 337 -7.81 67.07 -12.33
N ALA A 338 -8.41 66.62 -13.44
CA ALA A 338 -9.23 67.47 -14.30
C ALA A 338 -10.48 68.03 -13.58
N THR A 339 -11.12 67.24 -12.72
CA THR A 339 -12.25 67.69 -11.89
C THR A 339 -11.83 68.67 -10.80
N ALA A 340 -10.65 68.51 -10.20
CA ALA A 340 -10.08 69.50 -9.28
C ALA A 340 -9.73 70.82 -9.98
N GLU A 341 -9.17 70.77 -11.20
CA GLU A 341 -8.87 71.93 -12.03
C GLU A 341 -10.17 72.66 -12.46
N ALA A 342 -11.19 71.93 -12.92
CA ALA A 342 -12.51 72.50 -13.22
C ALA A 342 -13.16 73.13 -11.97
N SER A 343 -12.95 72.56 -10.78
CA SER A 343 -13.43 73.13 -9.52
C SER A 343 -12.70 74.41 -9.11
N LYS A 344 -11.44 74.62 -9.52
CA LYS A 344 -10.74 75.91 -9.38
C LYS A 344 -11.34 76.95 -10.32
N VAL A 345 -11.37 76.64 -11.62
CA VAL A 345 -11.90 77.54 -12.67
C VAL A 345 -13.33 77.99 -12.36
N TYR A 346 -14.20 77.09 -11.91
CA TYR A 346 -15.57 77.45 -11.51
C TYR A 346 -15.62 78.47 -10.36
N LYS A 347 -14.72 78.34 -9.37
CA LYS A 347 -14.62 79.31 -8.25
C LYS A 347 -14.03 80.64 -8.71
N GLU A 348 -13.09 80.64 -9.65
CA GLU A 348 -12.57 81.86 -10.29
C GLU A 348 -13.66 82.57 -11.10
N CYS A 349 -14.43 81.84 -11.91
CA CYS A 349 -15.59 82.39 -12.62
C CYS A 349 -16.64 82.99 -11.68
N GLU A 350 -16.95 82.36 -10.54
CA GLU A 350 -17.87 82.92 -9.54
C GLU A 350 -17.30 84.16 -8.82
N LYS A 351 -15.98 84.27 -8.60
CA LYS A 351 -15.34 85.51 -8.12
C LYS A 351 -15.45 86.63 -9.16
N LEU A 352 -15.06 86.36 -10.41
CA LEU A 352 -15.14 87.30 -11.53
C LEU A 352 -16.57 87.82 -11.73
N LYS A 353 -17.56 86.93 -11.67
CA LYS A 353 -18.99 87.24 -11.77
C LYS A 353 -19.49 88.15 -10.65
N LYS A 354 -19.00 87.98 -9.42
CA LYS A 354 -19.29 88.90 -8.30
C LYS A 354 -18.69 90.29 -8.54
N ILE A 355 -17.40 90.36 -8.84
CA ILE A 355 -16.69 91.62 -9.17
C ILE A 355 -17.38 92.35 -10.34
N LEU A 356 -17.79 91.63 -11.39
CA LEU A 356 -18.54 92.18 -12.53
C LEU A 356 -19.92 92.69 -12.11
N SER A 357 -20.63 92.01 -11.21
CA SER A 357 -21.92 92.48 -10.68
C SER A 357 -21.77 93.73 -9.81
N GLU A 358 -20.70 93.83 -9.02
CA GLU A 358 -20.40 95.00 -8.20
C GLU A 358 -19.98 96.19 -9.08
N ALA A 359 -19.19 95.95 -10.14
CA ALA A 359 -18.88 96.95 -11.16
C ALA A 359 -20.15 97.44 -11.88
N ALA A 360 -21.06 96.55 -12.25
CA ALA A 360 -22.33 96.93 -12.87
C ALA A 360 -23.21 97.78 -11.93
N VAL A 361 -23.25 97.45 -10.63
CA VAL A 361 -23.93 98.27 -9.61
C VAL A 361 -23.25 99.63 -9.43
N ALA A 362 -21.91 99.70 -9.44
CA ALA A 362 -21.18 100.95 -9.36
C ALA A 362 -21.42 101.86 -10.59
N VAL A 363 -21.46 101.29 -11.80
CA VAL A 363 -21.84 102.04 -13.03
C VAL A 363 -23.30 102.50 -12.98
N GLN A 364 -24.23 101.68 -12.47
CA GLN A 364 -25.62 102.11 -12.25
C GLN A 364 -25.77 103.20 -11.18
N ALA A 365 -24.85 103.28 -10.21
CA ALA A 365 -24.80 104.38 -9.25
C ALA A 365 -24.20 105.64 -9.88
N ALA A 366 -23.15 105.51 -10.70
CA ALA A 366 -22.55 106.61 -11.46
C ALA A 366 -23.58 107.31 -12.37
N LEU A 367 -24.37 106.54 -13.13
CA LEU A 367 -25.42 107.09 -14.00
C LEU A 367 -26.58 107.78 -13.25
N LYS A 368 -26.71 107.55 -11.93
CA LYS A 368 -27.71 108.23 -11.07
C LYS A 368 -27.17 109.48 -10.38
N LEU A 369 -25.85 109.67 -10.35
CA LEU A 369 -25.23 110.88 -9.80
C LEU A 369 -25.52 112.10 -10.67
N ASP A 370 -25.62 111.95 -11.99
CA ASP A 370 -26.04 113.04 -12.90
C ASP A 370 -27.48 113.51 -12.58
N ASP A 371 -28.40 112.61 -12.24
CA ASP A 371 -29.76 112.92 -11.79
C ASP A 371 -29.81 113.61 -10.40
N TRP A 372 -28.78 113.43 -9.57
CA TRP A 372 -28.68 113.98 -8.21
C TRP A 372 -27.92 115.31 -8.15
N ALA A 373 -26.93 115.52 -9.02
CA ALA A 373 -26.21 116.78 -9.19
C ALA A 373 -27.16 117.97 -9.46
N THR A 374 -28.29 117.72 -10.13
CA THR A 374 -29.33 118.73 -10.39
C THR A 374 -30.10 119.22 -9.15
N LYS A 375 -29.89 118.62 -7.96
CA LYS A 375 -30.73 118.84 -6.76
C LYS A 375 -29.97 119.31 -5.52
N ASP A 376 -28.75 118.84 -5.28
CA ASP A 376 -27.89 119.29 -4.16
C ASP A 376 -26.40 119.13 -4.49
N PRO A 377 -25.69 120.23 -4.82
CA PRO A 377 -24.26 120.19 -5.14
C PRO A 377 -23.35 119.74 -4.00
N SER A 378 -23.77 119.89 -2.73
CA SER A 378 -22.96 119.47 -1.57
C SER A 378 -22.99 117.96 -1.40
N ARG A 379 -24.10 117.35 -1.81
CA ARG A 379 -24.34 115.90 -1.73
C ARG A 379 -23.68 115.14 -2.87
N GLU A 380 -23.68 115.70 -4.08
CA GLU A 380 -22.95 115.17 -5.24
C GLU A 380 -21.48 114.86 -4.87
N ILE A 381 -20.80 115.78 -4.17
CA ILE A 381 -19.38 115.64 -3.83
C ILE A 381 -19.14 114.44 -2.89
N MET A 382 -19.98 114.23 -1.87
CA MET A 382 -19.84 113.08 -0.95
C MET A 382 -20.21 111.75 -1.62
N ASP A 383 -21.33 111.70 -2.35
CA ASP A 383 -21.78 110.48 -3.02
C ASP A 383 -20.80 110.08 -4.15
N ARG A 384 -20.16 111.06 -4.81
CA ARG A 384 -19.06 110.86 -5.78
C ARG A 384 -17.77 110.37 -5.12
N GLN A 385 -17.43 110.84 -3.91
CA GLN A 385 -16.29 110.29 -3.15
C GLN A 385 -16.54 108.83 -2.72
N MET A 386 -17.74 108.50 -2.25
CA MET A 386 -18.12 107.10 -1.95
C MET A 386 -18.09 106.21 -3.19
N LEU A 387 -18.55 106.70 -4.36
CA LEU A 387 -18.45 105.98 -5.62
C LEU A 387 -16.98 105.73 -6.02
N LEU A 388 -16.13 106.76 -5.94
CA LEU A 388 -14.71 106.63 -6.30
C LEU A 388 -13.96 105.65 -5.38
N ALA A 389 -14.25 105.67 -4.08
CA ALA A 389 -13.71 104.68 -3.14
C ALA A 389 -14.16 103.25 -3.52
N ARG A 390 -15.46 103.05 -3.80
CA ARG A 390 -16.00 101.75 -4.19
C ARG A 390 -15.47 101.25 -5.54
N LEU A 391 -15.23 102.14 -6.50
CA LEU A 391 -14.59 101.80 -7.77
C LEU A 391 -13.12 101.41 -7.57
N LEU A 392 -12.41 102.08 -6.67
CA LEU A 392 -11.04 101.73 -6.29
C LEU A 392 -10.98 100.35 -5.62
N ASP A 393 -11.91 100.04 -4.70
CA ASP A 393 -12.03 98.71 -4.08
C ASP A 393 -12.26 97.61 -5.12
N ILE A 394 -13.15 97.83 -6.10
CA ILE A 394 -13.43 96.88 -7.18
C ILE A 394 -12.18 96.63 -8.04
N ILE A 395 -11.42 97.69 -8.35
CA ILE A 395 -10.16 97.59 -9.12
C ILE A 395 -9.09 96.84 -8.30
N SER A 396 -8.95 97.13 -7.00
CA SER A 396 -8.03 96.42 -6.10
C SER A 396 -8.38 94.93 -5.97
N GLN A 397 -9.65 94.59 -5.77
CA GLN A 397 -10.11 93.20 -5.70
C GLN A 397 -9.81 92.41 -6.99
N TYR A 398 -10.00 93.03 -8.16
CA TYR A 398 -9.62 92.42 -9.44
C TYR A 398 -8.10 92.22 -9.54
N HIS A 399 -7.32 93.25 -9.20
CA HIS A 399 -5.86 93.20 -9.28
C HIS A 399 -5.25 92.16 -8.33
N ASP A 400 -5.75 92.04 -7.10
CA ASP A 400 -5.28 91.04 -6.14
C ASP A 400 -5.69 89.60 -6.52
N MET A 401 -6.85 89.43 -7.16
CA MET A 401 -7.25 88.14 -7.75
C MET A 401 -6.30 87.72 -8.89
N GLN A 402 -5.99 88.63 -9.82
CA GLN A 402 -5.06 88.36 -10.92
C GLN A 402 -3.62 88.12 -10.42
N ARG A 403 -3.25 88.73 -9.28
CA ARG A 403 -1.96 88.49 -8.62
C ARG A 403 -1.86 87.10 -7.98
N ALA A 404 -2.97 86.56 -7.47
CA ALA A 404 -3.01 85.22 -6.86
C ALA A 404 -2.73 84.11 -7.89
N GLU A 405 -3.30 84.22 -9.09
CA GLU A 405 -3.10 83.25 -10.20
C GLU A 405 -1.61 83.05 -10.54
N SER A 406 -0.80 84.11 -10.43
CA SER A 406 0.65 84.08 -10.71
C SER A 406 1.52 83.49 -9.59
N MET A 407 0.97 83.26 -8.39
CA MET A 407 1.74 82.85 -7.20
C MET A 407 1.51 81.40 -6.78
N ASP A 408 0.36 80.80 -7.14
CA ASP A 408 -0.05 79.45 -6.76
C ASP A 408 0.98 78.37 -7.18
N THR A 409 1.68 78.59 -8.30
CA THR A 409 2.74 77.71 -8.84
C THR A 409 4.02 77.68 -7.99
N LEU A 410 4.33 78.77 -7.27
CA LEU A 410 5.57 78.89 -6.48
C LEU A 410 5.38 78.51 -5.01
N ALA A 411 4.19 78.76 -4.44
CA ALA A 411 3.89 78.53 -3.02
C ALA A 411 3.96 77.05 -2.57
N SER A 412 4.01 76.10 -3.52
CA SER A 412 4.04 74.66 -3.23
C SER A 412 5.42 74.14 -2.79
N PHE A 413 6.51 74.67 -3.36
CA PHE A 413 7.84 74.06 -3.23
C PHE A 413 8.40 74.01 -1.80
N GLY A 414 8.18 75.07 -1.00
CA GLY A 414 8.64 75.14 0.39
C GLY A 414 8.01 74.10 1.34
N LYS A 415 6.92 73.44 0.94
CA LYS A 415 6.33 72.32 1.68
C LYS A 415 6.99 70.97 1.36
N VAL A 416 7.63 70.83 0.20
CA VAL A 416 8.23 69.57 -0.27
C VAL A 416 9.72 69.48 0.05
N TYR A 417 10.46 70.59 0.03
CA TYR A 417 11.91 70.63 0.28
C TYR A 417 12.27 71.57 1.44
N GLU A 418 13.46 71.42 2.04
CA GLU A 418 14.00 72.41 2.99
C GLU A 418 14.88 73.46 2.31
N GLU A 419 14.90 74.66 2.90
CA GLU A 419 15.59 75.83 2.37
C GLU A 419 17.09 75.69 2.64
N GLY A 420 17.82 75.17 1.65
CA GLY A 420 19.26 74.92 1.70
C GLY A 420 19.72 73.66 0.94
N ASP A 421 18.82 72.69 0.70
CA ASP A 421 19.14 71.36 0.14
C ASP A 421 19.25 71.31 -1.40
N LEU A 422 19.25 72.47 -2.08
CA LEU A 422 19.26 72.61 -3.55
C LEU A 422 18.15 71.85 -4.32
N GLY A 423 17.21 71.20 -3.63
CA GLY A 423 16.05 70.51 -4.20
C GLY A 423 16.23 69.01 -4.47
N PHE A 424 17.23 68.34 -3.87
CA PHE A 424 17.53 66.94 -4.16
C PHE A 424 16.80 65.93 -3.27
N MET A 425 16.49 66.25 -2.00
CA MET A 425 15.81 65.34 -1.07
C MET A 425 14.43 65.88 -0.64
N PRO A 426 13.31 65.27 -1.08
CA PRO A 426 11.98 65.66 -0.59
C PRO A 426 11.78 65.24 0.88
N LYS A 427 11.15 66.11 1.66
CA LYS A 427 10.86 65.95 3.09
C LYS A 427 10.15 64.61 3.37
N PRO A 428 10.68 63.75 4.25
CA PRO A 428 10.00 62.51 4.62
C PRO A 428 8.68 62.82 5.35
N ALA A 429 7.58 62.23 4.89
CA ALA A 429 6.24 62.53 5.39
C ALA A 429 6.04 62.04 6.83
N ALA A 430 6.19 62.93 7.80
CA ALA A 430 5.92 62.66 9.21
C ALA A 430 4.44 62.27 9.41
N LYS A 431 4.18 60.99 9.71
CA LYS A 431 2.84 60.44 9.96
C LYS A 431 2.20 61.03 11.23
N LYS A 432 1.54 62.19 11.11
CA LYS A 432 0.64 62.70 12.15
C LYS A 432 -0.62 61.84 12.19
N ALA A 433 -0.70 60.96 13.18
CA ALA A 433 -1.94 60.27 13.51
C ALA A 433 -2.97 61.30 14.01
N ALA A 434 -4.13 61.36 13.36
CA ALA A 434 -5.25 62.19 13.79
C ALA A 434 -6.26 61.30 14.54
N ILE A 435 -6.19 61.30 15.87
CA ILE A 435 -7.22 60.74 16.74
C ILE A 435 -8.06 61.92 17.29
N PRO A 436 -9.38 61.97 17.04
CA PRO A 436 -10.27 62.88 17.74
C PRO A 436 -10.60 62.30 19.12
N THR A 437 -10.01 62.85 20.17
CA THR A 437 -10.29 62.43 21.56
C THR A 437 -11.51 63.14 22.12
N VAL A 438 -12.45 62.40 22.71
CA VAL A 438 -13.50 62.92 23.58
C VAL A 438 -13.43 62.20 24.93
N PHE A 439 -13.41 62.95 26.03
CA PHE A 439 -13.44 62.45 27.42
C PHE A 439 -14.90 62.07 27.81
N SER A 440 -15.22 61.33 28.89
CA SER A 440 -14.44 60.90 30.09
C SER A 440 -14.86 59.48 30.56
N ALA A 441 -13.98 58.68 31.18
CA ALA A 441 -13.93 58.35 32.63
C ALA A 441 -15.27 57.90 33.29
N ALA A 442 -15.36 56.85 34.14
CA ALA A 442 -14.39 55.92 34.76
C ALA A 442 -15.12 54.56 35.10
N SER A 443 -14.61 53.51 35.79
CA SER A 443 -13.45 53.35 36.70
C SER A 443 -13.12 51.87 36.98
N ARG A 444 -11.83 51.54 37.21
CA ARG A 444 -11.26 50.31 37.87
C ARG A 444 -11.55 48.93 37.24
N GLU A 445 -10.78 47.85 37.47
CA GLU A 445 -9.55 47.60 38.28
C GLU A 445 -8.65 46.58 37.50
N SER A 446 -7.32 46.79 37.35
CA SER A 446 -6.20 46.08 38.04
C SER A 446 -6.13 44.53 37.87
N ILE A 447 -4.99 43.82 37.66
CA ILE A 447 -3.55 44.16 37.74
C ILE A 447 -2.64 43.09 37.03
N LYS A 448 -1.50 43.50 36.42
CA LYS A 448 -0.31 42.68 35.97
C LYS A 448 -0.55 41.51 34.97
N ALA A 449 0.46 40.94 34.27
CA ALA A 449 1.93 41.08 34.24
C ALA A 449 2.47 41.09 32.77
N GLU A 450 3.56 41.77 32.41
CA GLU A 450 4.95 41.25 32.22
C GLU A 450 5.13 39.96 31.36
N LYS A 451 6.10 39.84 30.44
CA LYS A 451 7.03 40.81 29.78
C LYS A 451 7.82 40.11 28.65
N ARG A 452 8.48 40.90 27.78
CA ARG A 452 9.53 40.53 26.79
C ARG A 452 9.06 39.79 25.53
N SER A 453 9.73 39.93 24.38
CA SER A 453 10.41 41.10 23.78
C SER A 453 10.76 40.76 22.33
N SER A 454 10.22 41.50 21.36
CA SER A 454 10.81 41.59 20.03
C SER A 454 11.94 42.62 20.04
N GLU A 455 12.99 42.38 19.27
CA GLU A 455 14.00 43.38 18.95
C GLU A 455 14.39 43.22 17.49
N ALA A 456 14.48 44.34 16.77
CA ALA A 456 14.67 44.35 15.32
C ALA A 456 15.65 45.45 14.92
N MET A 457 16.80 45.03 14.39
CA MET A 457 17.84 45.85 13.76
C MET A 457 18.56 44.96 12.74
N SER A 458 19.24 45.46 11.70
CA SER A 458 19.17 46.71 10.95
C SER A 458 20.04 46.46 9.69
N VAL A 459 19.84 47.20 8.60
CA VAL A 459 20.70 47.05 7.41
C VAL A 459 22.05 47.73 7.61
N THR A 460 23.13 47.07 7.20
CA THR A 460 24.47 47.66 6.95
C THR A 460 25.14 47.00 5.75
N SER A 461 25.97 47.76 5.05
CA SER A 461 26.57 47.40 3.76
C SER A 461 27.99 46.80 3.86
N ALA A 462 28.31 46.01 2.85
CA ALA A 462 29.64 45.79 2.23
C ALA A 462 30.91 45.71 3.11
N SER A 463 31.63 44.58 2.98
CA SER A 463 33.11 44.57 2.96
C SER A 463 33.67 43.33 2.24
N LEU A 464 34.87 43.48 1.68
CA LEU A 464 35.59 42.45 0.93
C LEU A 464 36.47 41.58 1.85
N SER A 465 36.58 40.28 1.57
CA SER A 465 37.86 39.53 1.48
C SER A 465 37.67 37.99 1.50
N SER A 466 38.76 37.27 1.17
CA SER A 466 38.99 35.86 1.57
C SER A 466 38.18 34.75 0.89
N ILE A 467 38.24 34.67 -0.45
CA ILE A 467 38.09 33.37 -1.14
C ILE A 467 39.40 32.58 -0.97
N LYS A 468 39.32 31.31 -0.57
CA LYS A 468 40.45 30.36 -0.52
C LYS A 468 40.12 29.07 -1.31
N THR A 469 41.17 28.45 -1.85
CA THR A 469 41.26 27.04 -2.28
C THR A 469 40.26 26.51 -3.32
N ILE A 470 40.61 26.76 -4.58
CA ILE A 470 40.55 25.80 -5.72
C ILE A 470 41.65 24.69 -5.53
N PRO A 471 41.78 23.59 -6.32
CA PRO A 471 40.99 23.11 -7.48
C PRO A 471 40.74 21.57 -7.63
N SER A 472 39.85 21.22 -8.59
CA SER A 472 39.84 20.10 -9.56
C SER A 472 40.44 18.69 -9.30
N MET A 473 39.71 17.65 -9.74
CA MET A 473 40.07 16.59 -10.73
C MET A 473 38.83 15.66 -10.89
N LYS A 474 38.37 15.12 -12.03
CA LYS A 474 38.90 14.74 -13.37
C LYS A 474 39.66 13.40 -13.45
N LEU A 475 38.88 12.33 -13.68
CA LEU A 475 39.15 11.07 -14.41
C LEU A 475 40.62 10.64 -14.65
N VAL A 476 41.03 9.51 -14.05
CA VAL A 476 41.43 8.23 -14.73
C VAL A 476 42.13 7.28 -13.71
N PRO A 477 41.79 5.97 -13.63
CA PRO A 477 42.52 4.94 -12.86
C PRO A 477 43.73 4.39 -13.68
N PRO A 478 44.79 3.77 -13.09
CA PRO A 478 44.67 2.42 -12.49
C PRO A 478 45.70 2.06 -11.40
N SER A 479 45.67 0.76 -11.01
CA SER A 479 46.79 -0.11 -10.62
C SER A 479 46.62 -0.81 -9.26
N THR A 480 46.45 -2.14 -9.34
CA THR A 480 46.62 -3.13 -8.28
C THR A 480 47.61 -4.17 -8.80
N GLU A 481 48.57 -4.59 -7.97
CA GLU A 481 49.63 -5.53 -8.32
C GLU A 481 49.98 -6.40 -7.11
N PRO A 482 50.60 -7.59 -7.29
CA PRO A 482 50.26 -8.68 -8.21
C PRO A 482 50.01 -10.00 -7.38
N VAL A 483 49.76 -11.23 -7.87
CA VAL A 483 50.53 -12.20 -8.69
C VAL A 483 49.69 -13.52 -8.66
N PRO A 484 49.61 -14.42 -9.68
CA PRO A 484 49.71 -14.27 -11.13
C PRO A 484 48.52 -14.92 -11.92
N LEU A 485 48.68 -14.96 -13.24
CA LEU A 485 47.89 -15.61 -14.31
C LEU A 485 47.70 -17.14 -14.10
N VAL A 486 46.89 -17.92 -14.84
CA VAL A 486 46.62 -17.99 -16.31
C VAL A 486 45.18 -18.55 -16.62
N PRO A 487 44.69 -18.76 -17.87
CA PRO A 487 43.48 -18.01 -18.29
C PRO A 487 42.37 -18.77 -19.06
N LYS A 488 41.31 -18.03 -19.46
CA LYS A 488 40.37 -18.29 -20.59
C LYS A 488 39.37 -19.46 -20.42
N ASP A 489 38.22 -19.53 -21.11
CA ASP A 489 37.50 -18.54 -21.95
C ASP A 489 35.96 -18.73 -21.81
N SER A 490 35.16 -17.86 -22.46
CA SER A 490 33.69 -17.82 -22.34
C SER A 490 32.92 -18.92 -23.09
N LEU A 491 31.85 -19.41 -22.47
CA LEU A 491 30.63 -19.94 -23.13
C LEU A 491 29.58 -18.79 -23.25
N PRO A 492 28.50 -18.88 -24.08
CA PRO A 492 27.93 -20.10 -24.68
C PRO A 492 27.47 -20.03 -26.16
N SER A 493 27.39 -21.19 -26.82
CA SER A 493 26.33 -21.50 -27.79
C SER A 493 26.09 -23.01 -27.96
N PHE A 494 24.88 -23.35 -28.41
CA PHE A 494 24.26 -24.68 -28.51
C PHE A 494 24.97 -25.71 -29.43
N VAL A 495 25.00 -26.98 -28.98
CA VAL A 495 24.48 -28.20 -29.69
C VAL A 495 24.86 -28.36 -31.19
N THR A 496 25.78 -29.24 -31.60
CA THR A 496 25.57 -30.72 -31.78
C THR A 496 26.86 -31.55 -31.95
N SER A 497 26.82 -32.81 -31.48
CA SER A 497 27.40 -34.07 -32.03
C SER A 497 28.52 -34.04 -33.10
N SER A 498 29.60 -34.82 -32.89
CA SER A 498 29.90 -36.10 -33.60
C SER A 498 31.37 -36.55 -33.52
N GLN A 499 31.60 -37.88 -33.43
CA GLN A 499 32.86 -38.62 -33.75
C GLN A 499 34.06 -38.36 -32.79
N SER A 500 34.81 -39.36 -32.30
CA SER A 500 35.60 -40.45 -32.95
C SER A 500 36.90 -39.92 -33.56
N SER A 501 38.11 -40.45 -33.30
CA SER A 501 38.57 -41.53 -32.39
C SER A 501 40.12 -41.56 -32.32
N VAL A 502 40.70 -42.66 -31.81
CA VAL A 502 42.11 -43.10 -31.88
C VAL A 502 43.01 -42.65 -30.72
N SER A 503 43.66 -43.66 -30.13
CA SER A 503 44.62 -43.61 -29.03
C SER A 503 46.03 -43.24 -29.48
N GLU A 504 46.84 -42.69 -28.58
CA GLU A 504 48.28 -42.95 -28.55
C GLU A 504 48.74 -43.09 -27.09
N SER A 505 49.82 -43.85 -26.85
CA SER A 505 50.25 -44.30 -25.52
C SER A 505 51.60 -43.72 -25.12
N VAL A 506 51.69 -43.16 -23.92
CA VAL A 506 52.95 -42.79 -23.25
C VAL A 506 52.93 -43.37 -21.84
N GLU A 507 54.09 -43.86 -21.38
CA GLU A 507 54.25 -44.48 -20.06
C GLU A 507 54.41 -43.44 -18.93
N ALA A 508 54.49 -43.92 -17.69
CA ALA A 508 54.31 -43.10 -16.48
C ALA A 508 55.55 -42.32 -16.05
N GLU A 509 55.32 -41.27 -15.26
CA GLU A 509 56.29 -40.71 -14.31
C GLU A 509 55.66 -40.77 -12.91
N GLU A 510 56.25 -41.57 -12.01
CA GLU A 510 55.73 -41.77 -10.65
C GLU A 510 56.19 -40.65 -9.71
N VAL A 511 55.24 -40.01 -9.03
CA VAL A 511 55.51 -39.01 -7.98
C VAL A 511 55.11 -39.61 -6.63
N PRO A 512 55.97 -39.57 -5.59
CA PRO A 512 55.73 -40.29 -4.34
C PRO A 512 54.49 -39.80 -3.58
N GLU A 513 53.80 -40.75 -2.94
CA GLU A 513 52.44 -40.56 -2.37
C GLU A 513 52.30 -39.55 -1.21
N SER A 514 53.42 -39.04 -0.70
CA SER A 514 53.52 -38.25 0.53
C SER A 514 53.00 -36.80 0.41
N GLU A 515 52.91 -36.24 -0.80
CA GLU A 515 52.50 -34.84 -1.02
C GLU A 515 51.21 -34.66 -1.85
N MET A 516 50.56 -35.76 -2.26
CA MET A 516 49.32 -35.68 -3.03
C MET A 516 48.11 -35.23 -2.20
N SER A 517 47.43 -34.18 -2.67
CA SER A 517 46.19 -33.66 -2.09
C SER A 517 45.04 -34.68 -2.19
N ILE A 518 44.08 -34.62 -1.25
CA ILE A 518 42.93 -35.54 -1.17
C ILE A 518 42.16 -35.57 -2.51
N GLY A 519 42.01 -34.43 -3.19
CA GLY A 519 41.37 -34.37 -4.51
C GLY A 519 42.12 -35.13 -5.61
N GLN A 520 43.46 -35.14 -5.58
CA GLN A 520 44.27 -35.90 -6.53
C GLN A 520 44.18 -37.41 -6.26
N LYS A 521 44.15 -37.83 -4.98
CA LYS A 521 43.96 -39.24 -4.61
C LYS A 521 42.57 -39.76 -5.04
N LEU A 522 41.53 -38.93 -4.94
CA LEU A 522 40.19 -39.28 -5.43
C LEU A 522 40.15 -39.40 -6.97
N GLU A 523 40.78 -38.49 -7.70
CA GLU A 523 40.78 -38.55 -9.17
C GLU A 523 41.64 -39.73 -9.71
N GLN A 524 42.78 -40.03 -9.07
CA GLN A 524 43.55 -41.26 -9.36
C GLN A 524 42.73 -42.53 -9.08
N SER A 525 42.08 -42.63 -7.91
CA SER A 525 41.23 -43.77 -7.56
C SER A 525 40.08 -43.95 -8.56
N LYS A 526 39.46 -42.85 -9.02
CA LYS A 526 38.43 -42.83 -10.06
C LYS A 526 38.95 -43.31 -11.42
N ILE A 527 40.15 -42.90 -11.84
CA ILE A 527 40.81 -43.38 -13.06
C ILE A 527 41.13 -44.88 -12.94
N GLU A 528 41.60 -45.35 -11.79
CA GLU A 528 41.91 -46.75 -11.55
C GLU A 528 40.66 -47.64 -11.52
N ILE A 529 39.57 -47.18 -10.90
CA ILE A 529 38.26 -47.84 -10.95
C ILE A 529 37.76 -47.93 -12.41
N GLN A 530 37.85 -46.86 -13.20
CA GLN A 530 37.50 -46.89 -14.62
C GLN A 530 38.37 -47.87 -15.43
N LYS A 531 39.68 -47.94 -15.11
CA LYS A 531 40.63 -48.88 -15.73
C LYS A 531 40.34 -50.34 -15.35
N SER A 532 39.88 -50.60 -14.12
CA SER A 532 39.40 -51.93 -13.70
C SER A 532 38.12 -52.32 -14.45
N ILE A 533 37.11 -51.45 -14.45
CA ILE A 533 35.83 -51.70 -15.15
C ILE A 533 36.07 -51.99 -16.65
N LEU A 534 36.96 -51.25 -17.30
CA LEU A 534 37.32 -51.51 -18.71
C LEU A 534 38.02 -52.87 -18.91
N LYS A 535 38.89 -53.27 -17.98
CA LYS A 535 39.59 -54.56 -18.00
C LYS A 535 38.62 -55.73 -17.74
N ASP A 536 37.69 -55.58 -16.81
CA ASP A 536 36.65 -56.57 -16.51
C ASP A 536 35.67 -56.73 -17.68
N LEU A 537 35.33 -55.63 -18.36
CA LEU A 537 34.53 -55.65 -19.59
C LEU A 537 35.26 -56.40 -20.73
N GLN A 538 36.59 -56.20 -20.87
CA GLN A 538 37.41 -56.94 -21.82
C GLN A 538 37.51 -58.44 -21.49
N TYR A 539 37.67 -58.81 -20.22
CA TYR A 539 37.64 -60.22 -19.81
C TYR A 539 36.28 -60.88 -20.07
N SER A 540 35.18 -60.19 -19.78
CA SER A 540 33.82 -60.66 -20.07
C SER A 540 33.61 -60.88 -21.58
N GLN A 541 34.04 -59.94 -22.41
CA GLN A 541 33.96 -60.06 -23.86
C GLN A 541 34.84 -61.19 -24.42
N ALA A 542 36.06 -61.37 -23.89
CA ALA A 542 36.94 -62.48 -24.26
C ALA A 542 36.36 -63.86 -23.86
N ALA A 543 35.72 -63.95 -22.68
CA ALA A 543 35.02 -65.15 -22.25
C ALA A 543 33.82 -65.49 -23.16
N PHE A 544 33.09 -64.48 -23.62
CA PHE A 544 31.98 -64.67 -24.57
C PHE A 544 32.47 -65.23 -25.91
N ILE A 545 33.60 -64.73 -26.43
CA ILE A 545 34.22 -65.20 -27.68
C ILE A 545 34.76 -66.64 -27.53
N SER A 546 35.26 -67.03 -26.35
CA SER A 546 35.75 -68.39 -26.11
C SER A 546 34.63 -69.42 -26.07
N GLN A 547 33.47 -69.09 -25.47
CA GLN A 547 32.28 -69.95 -25.52
C GLN A 547 31.76 -70.12 -26.95
N ALA A 548 31.72 -69.05 -27.75
CA ALA A 548 31.26 -69.10 -29.14
C ALA A 548 32.10 -70.05 -30.02
N ARG A 549 33.42 -70.11 -29.82
CA ARG A 549 34.30 -71.04 -30.55
C ARG A 549 34.13 -72.51 -30.13
N LEU A 550 33.94 -72.76 -28.83
CA LEU A 550 33.68 -74.11 -28.30
C LEU A 550 32.37 -74.72 -28.81
N SER A 551 31.37 -73.90 -29.18
CA SER A 551 30.16 -74.36 -29.87
C SER A 551 30.38 -74.73 -31.34
N THR A 552 31.39 -74.20 -32.02
CA THR A 552 31.65 -74.50 -33.45
C THR A 552 32.55 -75.71 -33.68
N GLU A 553 33.56 -75.95 -32.84
CA GLU A 553 34.54 -77.03 -33.06
C GLU A 553 33.98 -78.45 -32.79
N LYS A 554 32.84 -78.57 -32.10
CA LYS A 554 32.16 -79.86 -31.84
C LYS A 554 31.37 -80.43 -33.03
N LYS A 555 31.46 -79.84 -34.23
CA LYS A 555 30.62 -80.21 -35.39
C LYS A 555 31.41 -80.55 -36.68
N SER A 556 32.71 -80.82 -36.60
CA SER A 556 33.57 -80.99 -37.79
C SER A 556 34.66 -82.07 -37.67
N VAL A 557 34.48 -83.10 -36.85
CA VAL A 557 35.40 -84.24 -36.71
C VAL A 557 34.58 -85.53 -36.56
N ILE A 558 35.08 -86.65 -37.11
CA ILE A 558 34.36 -87.91 -37.40
C ILE A 558 33.47 -87.74 -38.66
N PHE A 559 34.02 -87.77 -39.88
CA PHE A 559 34.56 -88.93 -40.65
C PHE A 559 33.40 -89.85 -41.13
N GLU A 560 33.01 -89.81 -42.40
CA GLU A 560 33.57 -90.59 -43.55
C GLU A 560 33.41 -92.12 -43.38
N GLY A 561 32.73 -92.77 -44.34
CA GLY A 561 32.50 -94.22 -44.39
C GLY A 561 31.28 -94.57 -45.25
N GLU A 562 31.44 -95.50 -46.20
CA GLU A 562 30.45 -95.82 -47.26
C GLU A 562 29.77 -97.19 -47.08
N GLU A 563 28.55 -97.29 -47.63
CA GLU A 563 27.88 -98.47 -48.23
C GLU A 563 27.42 -99.74 -47.43
N ALA A 564 26.43 -100.40 -48.07
CA ALA A 564 26.09 -101.84 -48.07
C ALA A 564 25.01 -102.45 -47.10
N GLU A 565 23.79 -102.57 -47.66
CA GLU A 565 22.89 -103.76 -47.72
C GLU A 565 22.09 -104.34 -46.52
N GLY A 566 20.76 -104.49 -46.76
CA GLY A 566 19.90 -105.62 -46.36
C GLY A 566 19.09 -105.50 -45.05
N GLU A 567 17.80 -105.88 -44.95
CA GLU A 567 16.75 -106.23 -45.94
C GLU A 567 15.34 -105.93 -45.35
N HIS A 568 14.32 -105.83 -46.24
CA HIS A 568 12.87 -106.09 -46.09
C HIS A 568 12.30 -106.60 -44.72
N LYS A 569 11.09 -106.25 -44.23
CA LYS A 569 9.74 -105.87 -44.78
C LYS A 569 8.84 -105.47 -43.55
N GLU A 570 7.61 -104.92 -43.53
CA GLU A 570 6.59 -104.24 -44.40
C GLU A 570 5.54 -103.61 -43.41
N GLY A 571 4.52 -102.80 -43.71
CA GLY A 571 3.94 -102.25 -44.96
C GLY A 571 2.68 -101.37 -44.68
N ASP A 572 2.08 -100.83 -45.76
CA ASP A 572 0.72 -100.28 -46.00
C ASP A 572 -0.02 -99.35 -44.98
N GLU A 573 -0.08 -98.04 -45.32
CA GLU A 573 -1.26 -97.20 -45.72
C GLU A 573 -2.65 -97.32 -44.98
N MET A 574 -3.58 -96.32 -44.96
CA MET A 574 -3.89 -95.20 -45.89
C MET A 574 -4.61 -93.99 -45.19
N GLU A 575 -5.20 -93.07 -45.99
CA GLU A 575 -5.60 -91.67 -45.66
C GLU A 575 -7.11 -91.41 -45.31
N GLY A 576 -7.47 -90.14 -45.04
CA GLY A 576 -8.87 -89.62 -45.07
C GLY A 576 -9.05 -88.14 -44.64
N GLU A 577 -9.74 -87.31 -45.45
CA GLU A 577 -9.90 -85.83 -45.28
C GLU A 577 -11.37 -85.30 -45.28
N HIS A 578 -11.53 -83.97 -45.13
CA HIS A 578 -12.74 -83.09 -45.26
C HIS A 578 -13.63 -82.91 -44.00
N LYS A 579 -13.98 -81.68 -43.52
CA LYS A 579 -14.70 -80.48 -44.08
C LYS A 579 -16.24 -80.68 -44.14
N GLU A 580 -17.14 -79.70 -43.95
CA GLU A 580 -17.12 -78.21 -43.90
C GLU A 580 -18.40 -77.67 -43.16
N GLY A 581 -18.57 -76.35 -42.90
CA GLY A 581 -19.87 -75.76 -42.45
C GLY A 581 -19.81 -74.40 -41.68
N ASP A 582 -20.80 -73.50 -41.87
CA ASP A 582 -20.69 -72.04 -41.64
C ASP A 582 -21.75 -71.34 -40.72
N GLU A 583 -21.53 -70.03 -40.55
CA GLU A 583 -22.17 -68.93 -39.77
C GLU A 583 -23.72 -68.76 -39.71
N MET A 584 -24.19 -67.94 -38.74
CA MET A 584 -25.31 -66.96 -38.87
C MET A 584 -25.44 -66.04 -37.61
N ALA A 585 -26.12 -64.89 -37.70
CA ALA A 585 -26.29 -63.91 -36.60
C ALA A 585 -27.55 -63.01 -36.70
N GLY A 586 -27.99 -62.38 -35.59
CA GLY A 586 -28.83 -61.15 -35.59
C GLY A 586 -30.14 -61.10 -34.76
N GLU A 587 -30.26 -60.06 -33.91
CA GLU A 587 -31.45 -59.27 -33.41
C GLU A 587 -32.77 -59.97 -32.90
N HIS A 588 -33.32 -59.71 -31.69
CA HIS A 588 -34.05 -58.54 -31.09
C HIS A 588 -35.61 -58.60 -31.33
N VAL A 589 -36.59 -58.09 -30.53
CA VAL A 589 -36.74 -57.06 -29.46
C VAL A 589 -37.92 -57.41 -28.47
N GLU A 590 -38.05 -56.71 -27.32
CA GLU A 590 -39.27 -56.48 -26.44
C GLU A 590 -39.98 -57.68 -25.73
N GLY A 591 -40.70 -57.51 -24.60
CA GLY A 591 -40.96 -56.32 -23.74
C GLY A 591 -41.83 -56.57 -22.48
N GLU A 592 -42.08 -55.50 -21.69
CA GLU A 592 -43.01 -55.30 -20.52
C GLU A 592 -42.77 -56.01 -19.14
N HIS A 593 -43.37 -55.59 -17.99
CA HIS A 593 -43.28 -54.33 -17.20
C HIS A 593 -43.94 -54.52 -15.79
N VAL A 594 -43.73 -53.59 -14.82
CA VAL A 594 -44.54 -53.30 -13.57
C VAL A 594 -44.28 -54.28 -12.37
N GLU A 595 -44.04 -53.92 -11.10
CA GLU A 595 -43.86 -52.66 -10.27
C GLU A 595 -42.94 -53.02 -9.04
N GLY A 596 -42.65 -52.22 -7.99
CA GLY A 596 -42.99 -50.84 -7.56
C GLY A 596 -42.69 -50.60 -6.05
N GLU A 597 -42.40 -49.34 -5.64
CA GLU A 597 -42.48 -48.73 -4.26
C GLU A 597 -41.72 -49.38 -3.04
N GLU A 598 -41.27 -48.66 -1.98
CA GLU A 598 -40.84 -47.25 -1.77
C GLU A 598 -40.07 -47.08 -0.40
N THR A 599 -39.66 -45.85 -0.03
CA THR A 599 -39.16 -45.39 1.31
C THR A 599 -37.73 -45.82 1.77
N SER A 600 -37.18 -45.26 2.87
CA SER A 600 -36.55 -43.92 3.01
C SER A 600 -35.84 -43.76 4.38
N GLU A 601 -34.95 -42.77 4.52
CA GLU A 601 -34.31 -42.33 5.80
C GLU A 601 -33.37 -43.38 6.47
N GLY A 602 -32.49 -43.06 7.44
CA GLY A 602 -32.07 -41.77 7.99
C GLY A 602 -30.96 -41.92 9.07
N ASP A 603 -30.19 -40.83 9.26
CA ASP A 603 -29.32 -40.47 10.40
C ASP A 603 -28.13 -41.31 10.92
N LYS A 604 -27.22 -40.54 11.52
CA LYS A 604 -26.15 -40.84 12.49
C LYS A 604 -26.41 -39.98 13.74
N PRO A 605 -25.61 -40.09 14.82
CA PRO A 605 -25.14 -41.26 15.57
C PRO A 605 -25.58 -41.13 17.05
N ASP A 606 -25.13 -41.99 17.96
CA ASP A 606 -24.33 -41.49 19.11
C ASP A 606 -23.57 -42.61 19.87
N GLN A 607 -22.90 -42.20 20.95
CA GLN A 607 -22.09 -42.98 21.89
C GLN A 607 -22.89 -44.02 22.69
N GLU A 608 -22.19 -45.09 23.12
CA GLU A 608 -22.16 -45.44 24.55
C GLU A 608 -20.92 -46.28 24.88
N GLY A 609 -20.48 -46.28 26.14
CA GLY A 609 -19.31 -47.03 26.60
C GLY A 609 -19.30 -47.25 28.12
N ALA A 610 -18.84 -48.43 28.54
CA ALA A 610 -18.66 -48.87 29.93
C ALA A 610 -17.21 -49.40 30.08
N GLN A 611 -16.46 -49.22 31.18
CA GLN A 611 -16.75 -49.49 32.60
C GLN A 611 -16.94 -51.01 32.89
N ASP A 612 -16.22 -51.65 33.82
CA ASP A 612 -15.04 -51.20 34.60
C ASP A 612 -14.01 -52.37 34.69
N GLU A 613 -13.27 -52.76 35.74
CA GLU A 613 -13.24 -52.44 37.18
C GLU A 613 -11.79 -52.52 37.74
N GLN A 614 -11.65 -52.32 39.05
CA GLN A 614 -10.44 -51.89 39.78
C GLN A 614 -9.64 -53.04 40.48
N ALA A 615 -8.34 -52.80 40.72
CA ALA A 615 -7.53 -53.27 41.87
C ALA A 615 -6.15 -52.54 41.80
N ALA A 616 -5.53 -51.92 42.83
CA ALA A 616 -5.47 -52.11 44.29
C ALA A 616 -4.73 -53.41 44.72
N ASP A 617 -3.69 -53.40 45.58
CA ASP A 617 -3.06 -52.27 46.29
C ASP A 617 -1.60 -52.57 46.74
N GLU A 618 -1.00 -51.59 47.43
CA GLU A 618 0.06 -51.62 48.49
C GLU A 618 0.60 -52.98 49.05
N GLN A 619 1.78 -53.11 49.68
CA GLN A 619 2.91 -52.22 50.06
C GLN A 619 4.10 -53.09 50.53
N THR A 620 5.31 -52.51 50.65
CA THR A 620 6.19 -52.46 51.86
C THR A 620 7.69 -52.48 51.53
N GLU A 621 8.42 -51.56 52.16
CA GLU A 621 9.88 -51.40 52.06
C GLU A 621 10.58 -51.81 53.38
N LYS A 622 11.90 -51.69 53.46
CA LYS A 622 12.74 -52.28 54.52
C LYS A 622 12.97 -51.34 55.71
N THR A 623 12.84 -51.94 56.90
CA THR A 623 13.60 -51.72 58.16
C THR A 623 14.34 -50.40 58.43
N GLU A 624 14.10 -49.90 59.65
CA GLU A 624 14.78 -48.83 60.43
C GLU A 624 14.37 -47.38 60.13
#